data_AF-A0A975BJP2-F1
#
_entry.id   AF-A0A975BJP2-F1
#
_cell.length_a   1.000
_cell.length_b   1.000
_cell.length_c   1.000
_cell.angle_alpha   90.00
_cell.angle_beta   90.00
_cell.angle_gamma   90.00
#
_symmetry.space_group_name_H-M   'P 1'
#
loop_
_entity.id
_entity.type
_entity.pdbx_description
1 polymer ?
#
loop_
_entity_poly.entity_id
_entity_poly.type
_entity_poly.pdbx_seq_one_letter_code
_entity_poly.pdbx_strand_id
1 'polypeptide(L)'
;MREHHTDPKVRKTFRIPEKLNADDITRQHAEMREKALKDEVSMLAAAERKGMEKGMEKKGRETARSLVAMGKLSLDEIAQVTGLSLNEVRELRENEGTSH
;
A
#
# COMPACT_ATOMS: atom_id res chain seq x y z
N MET A 1 -6.91 61.95 -25.49
CA MET A 1 -6.37 60.72 -26.11
C MET A 1 -5.40 60.11 -25.11
N ARG A 2 -5.59 58.85 -24.66
CA ARG A 2 -4.66 58.22 -23.71
C ARG A 2 -3.50 57.64 -24.50
N GLU A 3 -2.35 58.29 -24.43
CA GLU A 3 -1.14 57.83 -25.11
C GLU A 3 -0.64 56.55 -24.44
N HIS A 4 -0.77 55.43 -25.13
CA HIS A 4 -0.14 54.17 -24.77
C HIS A 4 1.37 54.29 -24.99
N HIS A 5 2.11 54.78 -24.01
CA HIS A 5 3.56 54.56 -23.94
C HIS A 5 3.82 53.09 -23.59
N THR A 6 3.74 52.21 -24.60
CA THR A 6 4.36 50.88 -24.53
C THR A 6 5.83 51.06 -24.89
N ASP A 7 6.62 51.53 -23.93
CA ASP A 7 8.07 51.61 -24.09
C ASP A 7 8.64 50.17 -24.27
N PRO A 8 9.46 49.92 -25.30
CA PRO A 8 9.96 48.59 -25.59
C PRO A 8 10.86 47.99 -24.49
N LYS A 9 11.44 48.82 -23.59
CA LYS A 9 12.14 48.31 -22.40
C LYS A 9 11.15 47.81 -21.36
N VAL A 10 10.07 48.54 -21.12
CA VAL A 10 9.00 48.13 -20.19
C VAL A 10 8.39 46.78 -20.62
N ARG A 11 8.19 46.56 -21.92
CA ARG A 11 7.72 45.26 -22.47
C ARG A 11 8.71 44.10 -22.30
N LYS A 12 10.02 44.37 -22.21
CA LYS A 12 11.04 43.34 -21.92
C LYS A 12 11.05 42.95 -20.44
N THR A 13 10.80 43.90 -19.55
CA THR A 13 10.80 43.66 -18.10
C THR A 13 9.64 42.77 -17.66
N PHE A 14 8.47 42.86 -18.29
CA PHE A 14 7.31 42.00 -17.97
C PHE A 14 7.49 40.53 -18.39
N ARG A 15 8.30 40.23 -19.41
CA ARG A 15 8.51 38.84 -19.89
C ARG A 15 9.39 37.99 -18.98
N ILE A 16 10.27 38.61 -18.20
CA ILE A 16 11.21 37.91 -17.30
C ILE A 16 10.44 37.22 -16.15
N PRO A 17 9.56 37.91 -15.39
CA PRO A 17 8.78 37.26 -14.34
C PRO A 17 7.77 36.25 -14.87
N GLU A 18 7.16 36.48 -16.05
CA GLU A 18 6.25 35.50 -16.67
C GLU A 18 6.96 34.17 -17.01
N LYS A 19 8.19 34.24 -17.53
CA LYS A 19 9.00 33.05 -17.84
C LYS A 19 9.45 32.30 -16.59
N LEU A 20 9.89 33.03 -15.56
CA LEU A 20 10.27 32.44 -14.27
C LEU A 20 9.08 31.75 -13.60
N ASN A 21 7.90 32.37 -13.64
CA ASN A 21 6.67 31.78 -13.12
C ASN A 21 6.25 30.54 -13.92
N ALA A 22 6.34 30.57 -15.26
CA ALA A 22 6.04 29.40 -16.08
C ALA A 22 6.99 28.21 -15.80
N ASP A 23 8.27 28.49 -15.56
CA ASP A 23 9.27 27.48 -15.20
C ASP A 23 8.97 26.88 -13.81
N ASP A 24 8.63 27.72 -12.82
CA ASP A 24 8.29 27.28 -11.46
C ASP A 24 7.02 26.41 -11.45
N ILE A 25 5.97 26.82 -12.16
CA ILE A 25 4.74 26.02 -12.30
C ILE A 25 5.02 24.68 -13.00
N THR A 26 5.91 24.67 -14.00
CA THR A 26 6.29 23.44 -14.70
C THR A 26 7.02 22.47 -13.77
N ARG A 27 7.95 22.98 -12.97
CA ARG A 27 8.67 22.19 -11.95
C ARG A 27 7.70 21.64 -10.91
N GLN A 28 6.82 22.48 -10.36
CA GLN A 28 5.82 22.05 -9.39
C GLN A 28 4.89 20.96 -9.95
N HIS A 29 4.46 21.10 -11.21
CA HIS A 29 3.65 20.07 -11.86
C HIS A 29 4.41 18.75 -12.04
N ALA A 30 5.70 18.80 -12.37
CA ALA A 30 6.53 17.60 -12.46
C ALA A 30 6.70 16.93 -11.09
N GLU A 31 6.97 17.71 -10.04
CA GLU A 31 7.10 17.22 -8.66
C GLU A 31 5.79 16.59 -8.16
N MET A 32 4.64 17.23 -8.41
CA MET A 32 3.32 16.69 -8.05
C MET A 32 3.03 15.38 -8.76
N ARG A 33 3.37 15.27 -10.06
CA ARG A 33 3.21 14.01 -10.81
C ARG A 33 4.10 12.90 -10.27
N GLU A 34 5.37 13.21 -10.02
CA GLU A 34 6.30 12.22 -9.47
C GLU A 34 5.84 11.74 -8.09
N LYS A 35 5.37 12.67 -7.25
CA LYS A 35 4.79 12.33 -5.95
C LYS A 35 3.56 11.44 -6.09
N ALA A 36 2.62 11.78 -6.98
CA ALA A 36 1.43 10.98 -7.21
C ALA A 36 1.76 9.55 -7.69
N LEU A 37 2.72 9.41 -8.60
CA LEU A 37 3.21 8.10 -9.07
C LEU A 37 3.85 7.30 -7.92
N LYS A 38 4.68 7.95 -7.09
CA LYS A 38 5.31 7.30 -5.93
C LYS A 38 4.28 6.86 -4.89
N ASP A 39 3.28 7.68 -4.61
CA ASP A 39 2.16 7.36 -3.73
C ASP A 39 1.37 6.17 -4.28
N GLU A 40 1.03 6.15 -5.57
CA GLU A 40 0.32 5.04 -6.22
C GLU A 40 1.10 3.72 -6.13
N VAL A 41 2.39 3.74 -6.49
CA VAL A 41 3.26 2.56 -6.39
C VAL A 41 3.36 2.08 -4.93
N SER A 42 3.46 3.00 -3.98
CA SER A 42 3.54 2.67 -2.55
C SER A 42 2.24 2.04 -2.05
N MET A 43 1.09 2.55 -2.48
CA MET A 43 -0.23 1.99 -2.16
C MET A 43 -0.38 0.58 -2.71
N LEU A 44 0.01 0.35 -3.96
CA LEU A 44 -0.02 -0.98 -4.58
C LEU A 44 0.90 -1.96 -3.84
N ALA A 45 2.14 -1.58 -3.57
CA ALA A 45 3.08 -2.43 -2.82
C ALA A 45 2.61 -2.73 -1.39
N ALA A 46 1.91 -1.80 -0.74
CA ALA A 46 1.28 -2.04 0.56
C ALA A 46 0.10 -3.00 0.45
N ALA A 47 -0.73 -2.88 -0.59
CA ALA A 47 -1.86 -3.77 -0.83
C ALA A 47 -1.39 -5.20 -1.13
N GLU A 48 -0.36 -5.37 -1.98
CA GLU A 48 0.22 -6.68 -2.31
C GLU A 48 0.80 -7.36 -1.06
N ARG A 49 1.58 -6.64 -0.24
CA ARG A 49 2.13 -7.18 1.01
C ARG A 49 1.04 -7.63 1.98
N LYS A 50 0.02 -6.80 2.21
CA LYS A 50 -1.15 -7.16 3.04
C LYS A 50 -1.90 -8.36 2.47
N GLY A 51 -2.00 -8.46 1.14
CA GLY A 51 -2.62 -9.59 0.46
C GLY A 51 -1.86 -10.90 0.71
N MET A 52 -0.53 -10.86 0.56
CA MET A 52 0.33 -12.02 0.82
C MET A 52 0.27 -12.46 2.29
N GLU A 53 0.37 -11.52 3.23
CA GLU A 53 0.30 -11.81 4.67
C GLU A 53 -1.02 -12.50 5.04
N LYS A 54 -2.16 -11.94 4.59
CA LYS A 54 -3.48 -12.56 4.78
C LYS A 54 -3.59 -13.93 4.12
N GLY A 55 -2.98 -14.11 2.95
CA GLY A 55 -2.96 -15.39 2.24
C GLY A 55 -2.19 -16.47 3.00
N MET A 56 -1.02 -16.11 3.55
CA MET A 56 -0.22 -17.00 4.38
C MET A 56 -0.95 -17.39 5.67
N GLU A 57 -1.57 -16.42 6.36
CA GLU A 57 -2.36 -16.69 7.58
C GLU A 57 -3.52 -17.65 7.29
N LYS A 58 -4.30 -17.39 6.21
CA LYS A 58 -5.40 -18.29 5.80
C LYS A 58 -4.91 -19.70 5.53
N LYS A 59 -3.84 -19.83 4.73
CA LYS A 59 -3.26 -21.14 4.40
C LYS A 59 -2.78 -21.90 5.64
N GLY A 60 -2.15 -21.20 6.59
CA GLY A 60 -1.73 -21.77 7.87
C GLY A 60 -2.92 -22.32 8.66
N ARG A 61 -4.01 -21.56 8.77
CA ARG A 61 -5.25 -21.99 9.44
C ARG A 61 -5.95 -23.15 8.74
N GLU A 62 -6.03 -23.15 7.41
CA GLU A 62 -6.62 -24.25 6.64
C GLU A 62 -5.81 -25.54 6.78
N THR A 63 -4.48 -25.42 6.81
CA THR A 63 -3.58 -26.55 7.06
C THR A 63 -3.78 -27.08 8.47
N ALA A 64 -3.78 -26.21 9.48
CA ALA A 64 -4.03 -26.58 10.88
C ALA A 64 -5.37 -27.30 11.05
N ARG A 65 -6.45 -26.76 10.45
CA ARG A 65 -7.78 -27.38 10.45
C ARG A 65 -7.75 -28.79 9.86
N SER A 66 -7.09 -28.95 8.71
CA SER A 66 -6.95 -30.26 8.06
C SER A 66 -6.18 -31.26 8.94
N LEU A 67 -5.10 -30.82 9.59
CA LEU A 67 -4.30 -31.66 10.49
C LEU A 67 -5.05 -32.03 11.77
N VAL A 68 -5.82 -31.09 12.34
CA VAL A 68 -6.70 -31.35 13.49
C VAL A 68 -7.77 -32.37 13.12
N ALA A 69 -8.42 -32.22 11.96
CA ALA A 69 -9.43 -33.16 11.47
C ALA A 69 -8.87 -34.56 11.22
N MET A 70 -7.60 -34.66 10.81
CA MET A 70 -6.92 -35.95 10.68
C MET A 70 -6.66 -36.65 12.02
N GLY A 71 -6.59 -35.91 13.13
CA GLY A 71 -6.49 -36.46 14.50
C GLY A 71 -5.20 -37.24 14.80
N LYS A 72 -4.17 -37.13 13.94
CA LYS A 72 -2.92 -37.92 14.02
C LYS A 72 -1.75 -37.19 14.67
N LEU A 73 -1.86 -35.86 14.83
CA LEU A 73 -0.80 -35.00 15.32
C LEU A 73 -1.24 -34.34 16.62
N SER A 74 -0.27 -34.10 17.50
CA SER A 74 -0.45 -33.34 18.73
C SER A 74 -0.65 -31.85 18.42
N LEU A 75 -1.31 -31.10 19.30
CA LEU A 75 -1.50 -29.66 19.13
C LEU A 75 -0.16 -28.91 18.99
N ASP A 76 0.88 -29.37 19.69
CA ASP A 76 2.23 -28.83 19.60
C ASP A 76 2.87 -29.03 18.22
N GLU A 77 2.72 -30.23 17.64
CA GLU A 77 3.24 -30.54 16.30
C GLU A 77 2.53 -29.72 15.23
N ILE A 78 1.20 -29.54 15.37
CA ILE A 78 0.41 -28.71 14.46
C ILE A 78 0.85 -27.24 14.56
N ALA A 79 1.07 -26.73 15.77
CA ALA A 79 1.58 -25.38 16.00
C ALA A 79 2.94 -25.18 15.31
N GLN A 80 3.88 -26.14 15.49
CA GLN A 80 5.20 -26.07 14.86
C GLN A 80 5.15 -26.09 13.32
N VAL A 81 4.32 -26.95 12.73
CA VAL A 81 4.24 -27.09 11.26
C VAL A 81 3.53 -25.90 10.61
N THR A 82 2.53 -25.34 11.27
CA THR A 82 1.68 -24.28 10.70
C THR A 82 2.15 -22.87 11.06
N GLY A 83 3.08 -22.74 12.00
CA GLY A 83 3.54 -21.46 12.53
C GLY A 83 2.50 -20.74 13.38
N LEU A 84 1.43 -21.44 13.79
CA LEU A 84 0.40 -20.91 14.69
C LEU A 84 0.80 -21.11 16.15
N SER A 85 0.23 -20.29 17.03
CA SER A 85 0.38 -20.52 18.46
C SER A 85 -0.45 -21.71 18.94
N LEU A 86 0.00 -22.37 20.03
CA LEU A 86 -0.75 -23.46 20.67
C LEU A 86 -2.19 -23.06 21.02
N ASN A 87 -2.41 -21.80 21.40
CA ASN A 87 -3.75 -21.29 21.71
C ASN A 87 -4.64 -21.25 20.46
N GLU A 88 -4.14 -20.73 19.34
CA GLU A 88 -4.89 -20.68 18.08
C GLU A 88 -5.24 -22.09 17.58
N VAL A 89 -4.32 -23.05 17.69
CA VAL A 89 -4.60 -24.44 17.30
C VAL A 89 -5.66 -25.06 18.22
N ARG A 90 -5.64 -24.75 19.52
CA ARG A 90 -6.65 -25.20 20.47
C ARG A 90 -8.03 -24.61 20.15
N GLU A 91 -8.11 -23.31 19.89
CA GLU A 91 -9.34 -22.63 19.49
C GLU A 91 -9.90 -23.21 18.19
N LEU A 92 -9.05 -23.48 17.20
CA LEU A 92 -9.45 -24.16 15.95
C LEU A 92 -10.06 -25.54 16.22
N ARG A 93 -9.47 -26.32 17.13
CA ARG A 93 -10.01 -27.63 17.51
C ARG A 93 -11.34 -27.53 18.24
N GLU A 94 -11.50 -26.58 19.14
CA GLU A 94 -12.76 -26.37 19.86
C GLU A 94 -13.88 -25.92 18.91
N ASN A 95 -13.58 -25.04 17.95
CA ASN A 95 -14.55 -24.59 16.96
C ASN A 95 -15.02 -25.73 16.03
N GLU A 96 -14.10 -26.60 15.59
CA GLU A 96 -14.45 -27.78 14.78
C GLU A 96 -15.20 -28.85 15.59
N GLY A 97 -14.89 -28.99 16.89
CA GLY A 97 -15.56 -29.95 17.79
C GLY A 97 -16.97 -29.53 18.23
N THR A 98 -17.34 -28.25 18.10
CA THR A 98 -18.66 -27.73 18.48
C THR A 98 -19.68 -27.82 17.32
N SER A 99 -19.26 -28.29 16.15
CA SER A 99 -20.11 -28.39 14.95
C SER A 99 -20.63 -29.81 14.67
N HIS A 100 -20.70 -30.69 15.68
CA HIS A 100 -21.33 -32.02 15.61
C HIS A 100 -22.44 -32.16 16.65
#